data_AF-A0AAI9D6N8-F1
#
_entry.id   AF-A0AAI9D6N8-F1
#
_cell.length_a   1.000
_cell.length_b   1.000
_cell.length_c   1.000
_cell.angle_alpha   90.00
_cell.angle_beta   90.00
_cell.angle_gamma   90.00
#
_symmetry.space_group_name_H-M   'P 1'
#
loop_
_entity.id
_entity.type
_entity.pdbx_description
1 polymer ?
#
loop_
_entity_poly.entity_id
_entity_poly.type
_entity_poly.pdbx_seq_one_letter_code
_entity_poly.pdbx_strand_id
1 'polypeptide(L)'
;MKLLFAVAFLLLAGCADKHTDYKFKMDYPVEAARLSLGGDIHVNIDCATREMVVLSDSSNGIFSRHVHKRLSNICYKKTDKLDVVYRFNSKKGVRQSMISTQYPRVPPESNTYKLSEGNS
;
A
#
# COMPACT_ATOMS: atom_id res chain seq x y z
N MET A 1 33.58 41.81 36.49
CA MET A 1 33.66 41.48 35.05
C MET A 1 33.74 39.96 34.89
N LYS A 2 33.02 39.41 33.89
CA LYS A 2 33.14 38.06 33.30
C LYS A 2 32.57 36.87 34.08
N LEU A 3 31.24 36.75 34.09
CA LEU A 3 30.52 35.46 34.16
C LEU A 3 29.39 35.49 33.11
N LEU A 4 29.75 35.53 31.83
CA LEU A 4 28.77 35.63 30.72
C LEU A 4 29.06 34.66 29.55
N PHE A 5 29.72 33.53 29.80
CA PHE A 5 30.10 32.60 28.71
C PHE A 5 29.55 31.17 28.83
N ALA A 6 28.63 30.88 29.75
CA ALA A 6 28.17 29.50 29.97
C ALA A 6 26.73 29.20 29.48
N VAL A 7 26.09 30.08 28.70
CA VAL A 7 24.70 29.87 28.23
C VAL A 7 24.60 29.60 26.71
N ALA A 8 25.69 29.80 25.96
CA ALA A 8 25.65 29.68 24.50
C ALA A 8 25.67 28.23 23.97
N PHE A 9 25.97 27.22 24.79
CA PHE A 9 26.08 25.82 24.33
C PHE A 9 24.78 25.00 24.43
N LEU A 10 23.72 25.54 25.05
CA LEU A 10 22.45 24.82 25.20
C LEU A 10 21.49 24.98 23.99
N LEU A 11 21.82 25.85 23.04
CA LEU A 11 20.96 26.13 21.87
C LEU A 11 21.28 25.27 20.63
N LEU A 12 22.33 24.43 20.68
CA LEU A 12 22.69 23.54 19.57
C LEU A 12 22.13 22.11 19.69
N ALA A 13 21.45 21.78 20.79
CA ALA A 13 20.59 20.61 20.85
C ALA A 13 19.22 20.93 20.22
N GLY A 14 19.23 21.54 19.04
CA GLY A 14 18.06 21.55 18.18
C GLY A 14 17.68 20.10 17.95
N CYS A 15 16.47 19.73 18.37
CA CYS A 15 15.93 18.41 18.10
C CYS A 15 16.11 18.15 16.61
N ALA A 16 17.08 17.33 16.24
CA ALA A 16 17.08 16.70 14.93
C ALA A 16 15.77 15.93 14.92
N ASP A 17 14.77 16.47 14.21
CA ASP A 17 13.52 15.79 13.94
C ASP A 17 13.90 14.37 13.60
N LYS A 18 13.56 13.42 14.48
CA LYS A 18 13.66 12.02 14.12
C LYS A 18 12.67 11.88 12.97
N HIS A 19 13.18 12.03 11.76
CA HIS A 19 12.52 11.64 10.52
C HIS A 19 12.30 10.14 10.67
N THR A 20 11.23 9.79 11.37
CA THR A 20 10.69 8.45 11.36
C THR A 20 10.29 8.24 9.91
N ASP A 21 11.02 7.36 9.22
CA ASP A 21 10.71 7.00 7.84
C ASP A 21 9.24 6.64 7.76
N TYR A 22 8.46 7.49 7.08
CA TYR A 22 7.05 7.22 6.87
C TYR A 22 6.92 6.00 5.96
N LYS A 23 6.61 4.86 6.57
CA LYS A 23 6.35 3.59 5.88
C LYS A 23 4.86 3.51 5.56
N PHE A 24 4.50 4.10 4.42
CA PHE A 24 3.14 3.99 3.89
C PHE A 24 2.76 2.51 3.70
N LYS A 25 1.67 2.07 4.35
CA LYS A 25 1.09 0.75 4.15
C LYS A 25 -0.09 0.88 3.20
N MET A 26 0.01 0.21 2.06
CA MET A 26 -1.05 0.19 1.05
C MET A 26 -2.31 -0.50 1.60
N ASP A 27 -3.45 0.17 1.47
CA ASP A 27 -4.76 -0.41 1.73
C ASP A 27 -5.21 -1.30 0.58
N TYR A 28 -6.13 -2.23 0.85
CA TYR A 28 -6.63 -3.13 -0.18
C TYR A 28 -7.69 -2.42 -1.05
N PRO A 29 -7.61 -2.49 -2.40
CA PRO A 29 -8.53 -1.79 -3.29
C PRO A 29 -9.98 -2.29 -3.16
N VAL A 30 -10.94 -1.38 -3.01
CA VAL A 30 -12.37 -1.71 -2.89
C VAL A 30 -12.90 -2.40 -4.15
N GLU A 31 -12.48 -1.95 -5.34
CA GLU A 31 -12.87 -2.56 -6.62
C GLU A 31 -12.41 -4.03 -6.70
N ALA A 32 -11.15 -4.30 -6.34
CA ALA A 32 -10.64 -5.66 -6.24
C ALA A 32 -11.38 -6.48 -5.18
N ALA A 33 -11.80 -5.85 -4.07
CA ALA A 33 -12.51 -6.54 -2.99
C ALA A 33 -13.89 -7.04 -3.42
N ARG A 34 -14.60 -6.26 -4.24
CA ARG A 34 -15.90 -6.62 -4.82
C ARG A 34 -15.77 -7.78 -5.79
N LEU A 35 -14.70 -7.79 -6.58
CA LEU A 35 -14.42 -8.83 -7.55
C LEU A 35 -13.71 -10.05 -6.95
N SER A 36 -13.39 -10.01 -5.65
CA SER A 36 -12.55 -11.03 -5.00
C SER A 36 -11.22 -11.26 -5.73
N LEU A 37 -10.68 -10.20 -6.31
CA LEU A 37 -9.50 -10.24 -7.17
C LEU A 37 -8.21 -10.11 -6.36
N GLY A 38 -7.34 -11.11 -6.44
CA GLY A 38 -5.99 -11.04 -5.87
C GLY A 38 -4.95 -10.88 -6.95
N GLY A 39 -3.74 -10.47 -6.55
CA GLY A 39 -2.60 -10.44 -7.45
C GLY A 39 -1.60 -9.37 -7.07
N ASP A 40 -0.64 -9.17 -7.97
CA ASP A 40 0.50 -8.29 -7.77
C ASP A 40 0.52 -7.16 -8.81
N ILE A 41 1.15 -6.04 -8.43
CA ILE A 41 1.51 -4.94 -9.32
C ILE A 41 2.97 -4.55 -9.06
N HIS A 42 3.73 -4.36 -10.14
CA HIS A 42 5.11 -3.89 -10.11
C HIS A 42 5.20 -2.51 -10.75
N VAL A 43 5.68 -1.53 -9.99
CA VAL A 43 5.71 -0.12 -10.39
C VAL A 43 7.04 0.54 -10.04
N ASN A 44 7.48 1.39 -10.96
CA ASN A 44 8.50 2.40 -10.69
C ASN A 44 7.80 3.72 -10.38
N ILE A 45 8.14 4.33 -9.25
CA ILE A 45 7.56 5.60 -8.81
C ILE A 45 8.69 6.62 -8.67
N ASP A 46 8.57 7.75 -9.36
CA ASP A 46 9.44 8.90 -9.15
C ASP A 46 8.75 9.86 -8.17
N CYS A 47 9.24 9.93 -6.93
CA CYS A 47 8.64 10.80 -5.92
C CYS A 47 8.98 12.28 -6.10
N ALA A 48 9.99 12.64 -6.91
CA ALA A 48 10.30 14.03 -7.24
C ALA A 48 9.27 14.60 -8.23
N THR A 49 8.92 13.85 -9.27
CA THR A 49 7.91 14.27 -10.26
C THR A 49 6.49 13.80 -9.93
N ARG A 50 6.34 12.88 -8.98
CA ARG A 50 5.09 12.18 -8.65
C ARG A 50 4.52 11.38 -9.81
N GLU A 51 5.41 10.87 -10.66
CA GLU A 51 5.04 10.02 -11.78
C GLU A 51 5.18 8.54 -11.42
N MET A 52 4.36 7.72 -12.06
CA MET A 52 4.36 6.27 -11.90
C MET A 52 4.44 5.62 -13.28
N VAL A 53 5.34 4.65 -13.42
CA VAL A 53 5.40 3.74 -14.55
C VAL A 53 5.01 2.35 -14.06
N VAL A 54 4.01 1.77 -14.71
CA VAL A 54 3.55 0.40 -14.41
C VAL A 54 4.36 -0.57 -15.27
N LEU A 55 5.08 -1.49 -14.63
CA LEU A 55 5.85 -2.54 -15.31
C LEU A 55 5.00 -3.79 -15.54
N SER A 56 4.19 -4.15 -14.55
CA SER A 56 3.19 -5.23 -14.67
C SER A 56 2.03 -5.01 -13.71
N ASP A 57 0.82 -5.37 -14.13
CA ASP A 57 -0.39 -5.31 -13.31
C ASP A 57 -1.28 -6.52 -13.64
N SER A 58 -1.43 -7.42 -12.66
CA SER A 58 -2.25 -8.63 -12.79
C SER A 58 -3.77 -8.37 -12.82
N SER A 59 -4.21 -7.14 -12.52
CA SER A 59 -5.62 -6.80 -12.31
C SER A 59 -6.28 -6.01 -13.44
N ASN A 60 -5.64 -5.97 -14.61
CA ASN A 60 -6.11 -5.19 -15.76
C ASN A 60 -6.39 -3.71 -15.40
N GLY A 61 -5.49 -3.09 -14.62
CA GLY A 61 -5.55 -1.66 -14.34
C GLY A 61 -6.25 -1.26 -13.03
N ILE A 62 -6.73 -2.20 -12.22
CA ILE A 62 -7.39 -1.88 -10.94
C ILE A 62 -6.35 -1.49 -9.89
N PHE A 63 -5.28 -2.29 -9.75
CA PHE A 63 -4.20 -2.05 -8.81
C PHE A 63 -3.41 -0.80 -9.18
N SER A 64 -3.10 -0.58 -10.45
CA SER A 64 -2.39 0.63 -10.90
C SER A 64 -3.18 1.90 -10.57
N ARG A 65 -4.48 1.95 -10.85
CA ARG A 65 -5.33 3.09 -10.43
C ARG A 65 -5.35 3.28 -8.92
N HIS A 66 -5.36 2.20 -8.15
CA HIS A 66 -5.34 2.28 -6.68
C HIS A 66 -4.02 2.85 -6.17
N VAL A 67 -2.88 2.35 -6.64
CA VAL A 67 -1.55 2.85 -6.24
C VAL A 67 -1.36 4.30 -6.72
N HIS A 68 -1.80 4.63 -7.94
CA HIS A 68 -1.73 6.00 -8.48
C HIS A 68 -2.46 7.01 -7.57
N LYS A 69 -3.67 6.67 -7.10
CA LYS A 69 -4.42 7.51 -6.13
C LYS A 69 -3.70 7.70 -4.80
N ARG A 70 -2.73 6.85 -4.45
CA ARG A 70 -1.97 6.90 -3.20
C ARG A 70 -0.57 7.50 -3.35
N LEU A 71 -0.15 7.93 -4.54
CA LEU A 71 1.20 8.46 -4.80
C LEU A 71 1.61 9.56 -3.82
N SER A 72 0.72 10.50 -3.50
CA SER A 72 1.02 11.56 -2.52
C SER A 72 1.38 11.03 -1.14
N ASN A 73 0.78 9.91 -0.71
CA ASN A 73 1.08 9.29 0.57
C ASN A 73 2.34 8.42 0.48
N ILE A 74 2.50 7.66 -0.61
CA ILE A 74 3.70 6.83 -0.86
C ILE A 74 4.97 7.70 -0.82
N CYS A 75 4.90 8.85 -1.50
CA CYS A 75 5.98 9.82 -1.64
C CYS A 75 6.01 10.88 -0.54
N TYR A 76 5.29 10.69 0.57
CA TYR A 76 5.28 11.66 1.65
C TYR A 76 6.70 11.84 2.23
N LYS A 77 7.23 13.07 2.12
CA LYS A 77 8.59 13.45 2.53
C LYS A 77 9.71 12.67 1.82
N LYS A 78 9.42 12.12 0.65
CA LYS A 78 10.36 11.33 -0.17
C LYS A 78 10.57 11.99 -1.53
N THR A 79 11.76 11.85 -2.07
CA THR A 79 12.16 12.40 -3.40
C THR A 79 12.89 11.36 -4.25
N ASP A 80 13.09 10.17 -3.71
CA ASP A 80 13.74 9.04 -4.34
C ASP A 80 12.85 8.35 -5.36
N LYS A 81 13.50 7.57 -6.23
CA LYS A 81 12.82 6.65 -7.14
C LYS A 81 12.63 5.32 -6.44
N LEU A 82 11.39 4.86 -6.39
CA LEU A 82 11.00 3.62 -5.73
C LEU A 82 10.68 2.57 -6.78
N ASP A 83 11.32 1.40 -6.67
CA ASP A 83 10.94 0.19 -7.42
C ASP A 83 10.24 -0.77 -6.46
N VAL A 84 8.92 -0.94 -6.61
CA VAL A 84 8.09 -1.61 -5.60
C VAL A 84 7.13 -2.61 -6.23
N VAL A 85 7.04 -3.78 -5.61
CA VAL A 85 6.02 -4.79 -5.90
C VAL A 85 4.99 -4.79 -4.77
N TYR A 86 3.74 -4.42 -5.05
CA TYR A 86 2.63 -4.56 -4.12
C TYR A 86 1.90 -5.86 -4.37
N ARG A 87 1.73 -6.66 -3.30
CA ARG A 87 0.98 -7.92 -3.33
C ARG A 87 -0.36 -7.79 -2.62
N PHE A 88 -1.45 -7.90 -3.37
CA PHE A 88 -2.81 -7.84 -2.88
C PHE A 88 -3.38 -9.25 -2.75
N ASN A 89 -3.26 -9.83 -1.55
CA ASN A 89 -3.82 -11.15 -1.27
C ASN A 89 -5.34 -11.07 -1.18
N SER A 90 -6.04 -11.73 -2.11
CA SER A 90 -7.49 -11.94 -2.05
C SER A 90 -7.86 -13.29 -1.43
N LYS A 91 -7.01 -13.84 -0.54
CA LYS A 91 -7.35 -15.09 0.15
C LYS A 91 -8.57 -14.83 1.05
N LYS A 92 -9.74 -15.01 0.46
CA LYS A 92 -11.06 -14.90 1.04
C LYS A 92 -11.67 -16.29 0.92
N GLY A 93 -12.24 -16.79 2.01
CA GLY A 93 -13.04 -18.01 1.98
C GLY A 93 -14.30 -17.82 1.13
N VAL A 94 -14.97 -18.92 0.77
CA VAL A 94 -16.19 -18.90 -0.05
C VAL A 94 -17.27 -17.99 0.52
N ARG A 95 -17.36 -17.83 1.85
CA ARG A 95 -18.28 -16.87 2.49
C ARG A 95 -17.85 -15.41 2.44
N GLN A 96 -16.56 -15.15 2.25
CA GLN A 96 -15.97 -13.80 2.25
C GLN A 96 -15.87 -13.22 0.84
N SER A 97 -15.98 -14.06 -0.20
CA SER A 97 -16.10 -13.60 -1.58
C SER A 97 -17.53 -13.11 -1.84
N MET A 98 -17.64 -11.86 -2.29
CA MET A 98 -18.95 -11.27 -2.61
C MET A 98 -19.57 -11.91 -3.87
N ILE A 99 -18.72 -12.41 -4.79
CA ILE A 99 -19.19 -13.06 -6.02
C ILE A 99 -19.85 -14.41 -5.71
N SER A 100 -19.23 -15.21 -4.83
CA SER A 100 -19.74 -16.54 -4.45
C SER A 100 -21.00 -16.49 -3.58
N THR A 101 -21.27 -15.35 -2.94
CA THR A 101 -22.44 -15.13 -2.09
C THR A 101 -23.53 -14.28 -2.77
N GLN A 102 -23.31 -13.85 -4.01
CA GLN A 102 -24.28 -13.07 -4.77
C GLN A 102 -25.44 -13.96 -5.24
N TYR A 103 -26.67 -13.63 -4.81
CA TYR A 103 -27.89 -14.29 -5.28
C TYR A 103 -27.95 -14.29 -6.83
N PRO A 104 -28.31 -15.41 -7.49
CA PRO A 104 -28.85 -16.66 -6.94
C PRO A 104 -27.79 -17.72 -6.61
N ARG A 105 -26.49 -17.39 -6.58
CA ARG A 105 -25.44 -18.37 -6.31
C ARG A 105 -25.55 -18.85 -4.87
N VAL A 106 -25.74 -20.15 -4.70
CA VAL A 106 -25.63 -20.82 -3.40
C VAL A 106 -24.20 -21.35 -3.27
N PRO A 107 -23.40 -20.85 -2.33
CA PRO A 107 -22.05 -21.34 -2.17
C PRO A 107 -22.05 -22.83 -1.75
N PRO A 108 -21.11 -23.64 -2.27
CA PRO A 108 -21.04 -25.06 -1.95
C PRO A 108 -20.78 -25.29 -0.44
N GLU A 109 -21.30 -26.40 0.11
CA GLU A 109 -21.19 -26.77 1.54
C GLU A 109 -19.74 -26.95 2.02
N SER A 110 -18.77 -27.07 1.11
CA SER A 110 -17.36 -27.27 1.45
C SER A 110 -16.83 -26.14 2.34
N ASN A 111 -16.29 -26.52 3.49
CA ASN A 111 -15.59 -25.73 4.52
C ASN A 111 -15.51 -24.22 4.20
N THR A 112 -16.57 -23.48 4.52
CA THR A 112 -16.81 -22.09 4.07
C THR A 112 -15.73 -21.07 4.45
N TYR A 113 -14.88 -21.42 5.42
CA TYR A 113 -13.73 -20.64 5.89
C TYR A 113 -12.41 -21.03 5.22
N LYS A 114 -12.36 -22.12 4.45
CA LYS A 114 -11.17 -22.52 3.69
C LYS A 114 -10.88 -21.41 2.69
N LEU A 115 -9.68 -20.85 2.77
CA LEU A 115 -9.20 -19.87 1.81
C LEU A 115 -9.26 -20.50 0.42
N SER A 116 -9.76 -19.75 -0.57
CA SER A 116 -9.76 -20.20 -1.97
C SER A 116 -8.33 -20.62 -2.34
N GLU A 117 -8.16 -21.89 -2.70
CA GLU A 117 -6.96 -22.37 -3.38
C GLU A 117 -7.05 -21.76 -4.78
N GLY A 118 -6.38 -20.62 -4.96
CA GLY A 118 -6.32 -19.94 -6.25
C GLY A 118 -5.61 -20.85 -7.24
N ASN A 119 -6.38 -21.64 -7.97
CA ASN A 119 -5.89 -22.27 -9.19
C ASN A 119 -5.87 -21.17 -10.25
N SER A 120 -4.65 -20.74 -10.60
CA SER A 120 -4.37 -19.91 -11.78
C SER A 120 -4.77 -20.62 -13.05
#